data_AF-A0A7Y8GGW3-F1
#
_entry.id   AF-A0A7Y8GGW3-F1
#
_cell.length_a   1.000
_cell.length_b   1.000
_cell.length_c   1.000
_cell.angle_alpha   90.00
_cell.angle_beta   90.00
_cell.angle_gamma   90.00
#
_symmetry.space_group_name_H-M   'P 1'
#
loop_
_entity.id
_entity.type
_entity.pdbx_description
1 polymer ?
#
loop_
_entity_poly.entity_id
_entity_poly.type
_entity_poly.pdbx_seq_one_letter_code
_entity_poly.pdbx_strand_id
1 'polypeptide(L)' 'TPANDVYNNGSTVSTTIAKTEGGNFENLVTDPKAAETAITDSIDNTTVSLTADKAS' A
#
# COMPACT_ATOMS: atom_id res chain seq x y z
N THR A 1 0.03 -8.74 -12.18
CA THR A 1 1.02 -7.71 -12.59
C THR A 1 2.13 -7.68 -11.56
N PRO A 2 3.39 -7.39 -11.92
CA PRO A 2 4.51 -7.39 -10.98
C PRO A 2 4.33 -6.32 -9.91
N ALA A 3 4.72 -6.59 -8.66
CA ALA A 3 4.54 -5.67 -7.53
C ALA A 3 5.50 -4.45 -7.55
N ASN A 4 6.38 -4.35 -8.53
CA ASN A 4 7.36 -3.29 -8.68
C ASN A 4 7.36 -2.87 -10.16
N ASP A 5 6.44 -1.98 -10.53
CA ASP A 5 6.36 -1.40 -11.86
C ASP A 5 6.18 0.13 -11.77
N VAL A 6 6.22 0.81 -12.92
CA VAL A 6 6.28 2.28 -13.00
C VAL A 6 4.93 2.94 -12.66
N TYR A 7 3.84 2.17 -12.57
CA TYR A 7 2.52 2.68 -12.26
C TYR A 7 2.27 2.59 -10.75
N ASN A 8 1.72 3.67 -10.20
CA ASN A 8 1.46 3.85 -8.77
C ASN A 8 0.62 2.69 -8.20
N ASN A 9 1.27 1.64 -7.70
CA ASN A 9 0.60 0.43 -7.22
C ASN A 9 0.57 0.40 -5.68
N GLY A 10 0.43 1.58 -5.08
CA GLY A 10 0.19 1.73 -3.65
C GLY A 10 -1.02 0.88 -3.23
N SER A 11 -0.90 0.22 -2.09
CA SER A 11 -1.93 -0.69 -1.58
C SER A 11 -1.99 -0.60 -0.06
N THR A 12 -3.15 -0.89 0.52
CA THR A 12 -3.29 -1.00 1.97
C THR A 12 -3.61 -2.45 2.32
N VAL A 13 -2.83 -3.01 3.25
CA VAL A 13 -3.17 -4.28 3.88
C VAL A 13 -3.85 -3.99 5.21
N SER A 14 -4.89 -4.76 5.53
CA SER A 14 -5.66 -4.61 6.75
C SER A 14 -5.94 -5.95 7.41
N THR A 15 -6.03 -5.95 8.74
CA THR A 15 -6.47 -7.10 9.52
C THR A 15 -7.29 -6.62 10.72
N THR A 16 -8.28 -7.41 11.12
CA THR A 16 -9.12 -7.14 12.29
C THR A 16 -9.26 -8.41 13.14
N ILE A 17 -9.72 -8.23 14.36
CA ILE A 17 -10.04 -9.33 15.27
C ILE A 17 -11.22 -10.12 14.68
N ALA A 18 -10.94 -11.33 14.19
CA ALA A 18 -11.96 -12.18 13.58
C ALA A 18 -12.80 -12.96 14.61
N LYS A 19 -12.20 -13.32 15.75
CA LYS A 19 -12.87 -14.02 16.84
C LYS A 19 -12.10 -13.81 18.14
N THR A 20 -12.82 -13.73 19.24
CA THR A 20 -12.27 -13.87 20.60
C THR A 20 -13.04 -14.94 21.35
N GLU A 21 -12.32 -15.73 22.13
CA GLU A 21 -12.88 -16.70 23.09
C GLU A 21 -12.37 -16.34 24.49
N GLY A 22 -13.21 -16.50 25.50
CA GLY A 22 -12.96 -16.02 26.86
C GLY A 22 -14.05 -15.06 27.34
N GLY A 23 -13.83 -14.41 28.49
CA GLY A 23 -14.78 -13.46 29.08
C GLY A 23 -15.64 -14.03 30.21
N ASN A 24 -15.35 -15.25 30.66
CA ASN A 24 -16.17 -15.92 31.67
C ASN A 24 -16.07 -15.26 33.06
N PHE A 25 -14.92 -14.66 33.40
CA PHE A 25 -14.68 -13.94 34.65
C PHE A 25 -14.25 -12.48 34.44
N GLU A 26 -13.64 -12.16 33.30
CA GLU A 26 -13.19 -10.81 32.96
C GLU A 26 -14.06 -10.20 31.86
N ASN A 27 -14.41 -8.92 31.97
CA ASN A 27 -15.11 -8.20 30.91
C ASN A 27 -14.17 -8.02 29.70
N LEU A 28 -14.22 -8.95 28.74
CA LEU A 28 -13.45 -8.89 27.51
C LEU A 28 -14.22 -8.12 26.45
N VAL A 29 -13.81 -6.87 26.22
CA VAL A 29 -14.32 -6.04 25.13
C VAL A 29 -13.21 -5.88 24.08
N THR A 30 -13.52 -6.23 22.84
CA THR A 30 -12.61 -6.08 21.70
C THR A 30 -12.85 -4.75 21.00
N ASP A 31 -11.77 -4.15 20.49
CA ASP A 31 -11.86 -3.09 19.49
C ASP A 31 -11.80 -3.71 18.09
N PRO A 32 -12.88 -3.67 17.29
CA PRO A 32 -12.91 -4.25 15.95
C PRO A 32 -12.21 -3.35 14.91
N LYS A 33 -11.67 -2.19 15.31
CA LYS A 33 -10.93 -1.32 14.40
C LYS A 33 -9.78 -2.09 13.77
N ALA A 34 -9.76 -2.11 12.43
CA ALA A 34 -8.69 -2.76 11.69
C ALA A 34 -7.35 -2.06 11.94
N ALA A 35 -6.30 -2.86 12.10
CA ALA A 35 -4.95 -2.38 11.93
C ALA A 35 -4.67 -2.27 10.43
N GLU A 36 -4.18 -1.12 10.00
CA GLU A 36 -3.86 -0.83 8.60
C GLU A 36 -2.38 -0.53 8.44
N THR A 37 -1.79 -1.09 7.38
CA THR A 37 -0.44 -0.74 6.94
C THR A 37 -0.52 -0.25 5.50
N ALA A 38 -0.19 1.03 5.30
CA ALA A 38 -0.10 1.63 3.98
C ALA A 38 1.23 1.25 3.32
N ILE A 39 1.17 0.72 2.10
CA ILE A 39 2.32 0.47 1.25
C ILE A 39 2.42 1.66 0.29
N THR A 40 3.42 2.50 0.51
CA THR A 40 3.71 3.65 -0.37
C THR A 40 4.70 3.23 -1.43
N ASP A 41 4.33 3.46 -2.69
CA ASP A 41 5.20 3.27 -3.85
C ASP A 41 5.84 4.61 -4.25
N SER A 42 6.95 4.57 -4.99
CA SER A 42 7.66 5.75 -5.47
C SER A 42 7.51 5.90 -6.98
N ILE A 43 7.08 7.08 -7.41
CA ILE A 43 7.06 7.41 -8.84
C ILE A 43 8.48 7.80 -9.27
N ASP A 44 9.02 7.11 -10.28
CA ASP A 44 10.28 7.47 -10.93
C ASP A 44 10.00 8.00 -12.36
N ASN A 45 10.19 9.31 -12.55
CA ASN A 45 9.95 9.97 -13.82
C ASN A 45 11.24 10.03 -14.66
N THR A 46 11.34 9.19 -15.68
CA THR A 46 12.36 9.34 -16.72
C THR A 46 11.88 10.31 -17.80
N THR A 47 12.67 11.34 -18.10
CA THR A 47 12.41 12.27 -19.21
C THR A 47 13.48 12.12 -20.28
N VAL A 48 13.06 12.14 -21.55
CA VAL A 48 13.96 12.08 -22.71
C VAL A 48 13.71 13.31 -23.57
N SER A 49 14.78 14.05 -23.89
CA SER A 49 14.74 15.18 -24.81
C SER A 49 15.59 14.85 -26.04
N LEU A 50 14.98 14.91 -27.23
CA LEU A 50 15.67 14.80 -28.51
C LEU A 50 15.67 16.16 -29.20
N THR A 51 16.86 16.64 -29.56
CA THR A 51 17.05 17.81 -30.42
C THR A 51 17.75 17.38 -31.69
N ALA A 52 17.23 17.79 -32.85
CA ALA A 52 17.85 17.55 -34.14
C ALA A 52 18.40 18.87 -34.68
N ASP A 53 19.69 18.90 -34.99
CA ASP A 53 20.29 20.01 -35.73
C ASP A 53 19.99 19.85 -37.23
N LYS A 54 19.78 20.97 -37.93
CA LYS A 54 19.57 20.92 -39.38
C LYS A 54 20.81 20.40 -40.09
N ALA A 55 20.59 19.46 -41.02
CA ALA A 55 21.62 19.05 -41.96
C ALA A 55 22.11 20.28 -42.75
N SER A 56 23.43 20.51 -42.68
CA SER A 56 24.13 21.51 -43.51
C SER A 56 24.24 21.06 -44.95
#